data_AF-A0A949PCL0-F1
#
_entry.id   AF-A0A949PCL0-F1
#
_cell.length_a   1.000
_cell.length_b   1.000
_cell.length_c   1.000
_cell.angle_alpha   90.00
_cell.angle_beta   90.00
_cell.angle_gamma   90.00
#
_symmetry.space_group_name_H-M   'P 1'
#
loop_
_entity.id
_entity.type
_entity.pdbx_description
1 polymer ?
#
loop_
_entity_poly.entity_id
_entity_poly.type
_entity_poly.pdbx_seq_one_letter_code
_entity_poly.pdbx_strand_id
1 'polypeptide(L)'
;MKKTITLLLFAVICIVGTTNAQRAQSTPIDELLNRLEQIGNNHGSISDYFTQEEQLQLRSHLSKKGVTTKTFSQNVTTRTISGNSSFVNSANVNGSNAYNGPAGTATRNAKGDQDLNRMPPVVITHSATQTIEAGAEIACANATRFTDNTMHRAFDLANDFAIAGDFNVTDAEIAIGLGVITPAGFPMTVNIYSSDSQDVDTATLTLLGTGAGTIVAADSETIVSIPVAATVPAGEIMVLEVVIIDDLTNSNYMRFGCNNDGETGPSWIMAPECGALVPTRFGDLGLTQGLVMNVVGEEAATGGGAAWCAMNATNEFGTFDPTDGSVVTAIGPGVVSGNFENAGSIDPADAGTAYVIDNGGDAYSVDVATGAYTLLGNMPGDWTAGEFDHATGTYYAIGDSNLAVLDFGALTAT
;
A
#
# COMPACT_ATOMS: atom_id res chain seq x y z
N MET A 1 70.80 6.97 44.23
CA MET A 1 70.07 6.28 45.32
C MET A 1 68.58 6.50 45.11
N LYS A 2 67.83 5.39 44.95
CA LYS A 2 66.36 5.34 44.86
C LYS A 2 65.74 5.66 46.22
N LYS A 3 64.54 6.27 46.21
CA LYS A 3 63.46 6.18 47.22
C LYS A 3 62.39 7.24 46.90
N THR A 4 61.07 7.06 46.98
CA THR A 4 60.12 5.93 46.86
C THR A 4 58.79 6.64 46.62
N ILE A 5 57.95 6.15 45.70
CA ILE A 5 56.59 6.65 45.47
C ILE A 5 55.69 6.16 46.62
N THR A 6 54.91 7.05 47.22
CA THR A 6 53.86 6.68 48.20
C THR A 6 52.51 7.19 47.71
N LEU A 7 51.69 6.21 47.30
CA LEU A 7 50.30 6.34 46.89
C LEU A 7 49.43 6.50 48.14
N LEU A 8 48.66 7.59 48.24
CA LEU A 8 47.72 7.83 49.34
C LEU A 8 46.30 7.51 48.87
N LEU A 9 45.79 6.39 49.38
CA LEU A 9 44.44 5.88 49.20
C LEU A 9 43.49 6.68 50.11
N PHE A 10 42.63 7.54 49.55
CA PHE A 10 41.55 8.16 50.30
C PHE A 10 40.31 7.26 50.26
N ALA A 11 39.95 6.77 51.45
CA ALA A 11 38.72 6.04 51.72
C ALA A 11 37.52 7.00 51.66
N VAL A 12 36.60 6.76 50.73
CA VAL A 12 35.24 7.29 50.79
C VAL A 12 34.35 6.21 51.39
N ILE A 13 33.67 6.59 52.47
CA ILE A 13 32.71 5.81 53.22
C ILE A 13 31.50 5.52 52.33
N CYS A 14 31.38 4.28 51.84
CA CYS A 14 30.13 3.77 51.27
C CYS A 14 29.16 3.49 52.42
N ILE A 15 28.13 4.32 52.53
CA ILE A 15 26.92 4.01 53.28
C ILE A 15 26.26 2.81 52.60
N VAL A 16 26.25 1.67 53.28
CA VAL A 16 25.54 0.45 52.85
C VAL A 16 24.05 0.69 53.04
N GLY A 17 23.41 1.32 52.06
CA GLY A 17 21.97 1.20 51.86
C GLY A 17 21.73 -0.17 51.23
N THR A 18 21.21 -1.12 52.00
CA THR A 18 20.68 -2.38 51.48
C THR A 18 19.39 -2.09 50.69
N THR A 19 19.52 -1.61 49.47
CA THR A 19 18.45 -1.77 48.48
C THR A 19 18.48 -3.24 48.08
N ASN A 20 17.46 -3.99 48.51
CA ASN A 20 17.12 -5.26 47.92
C ASN A 20 16.82 -5.02 46.43
N ALA A 21 17.86 -5.08 45.61
CA ALA A 21 17.70 -5.47 44.22
C ALA A 21 17.21 -6.92 44.28
N GLN A 22 15.90 -7.11 44.34
CA GLN A 22 15.33 -8.36 43.85
C GLN A 22 15.78 -8.43 42.40
N ARG A 23 16.84 -9.22 42.19
CA ARG A 23 17.21 -9.80 40.91
C ARG A 23 15.88 -10.24 40.29
N ALA A 24 15.42 -9.55 39.25
CA ALA A 24 14.31 -10.03 38.44
C ALA A 24 14.76 -11.39 37.94
N GLN A 25 14.29 -12.42 38.61
CA GLN A 25 14.68 -13.79 38.34
C GLN A 25 13.95 -14.13 37.05
N SER A 26 14.68 -14.09 35.92
CA SER A 26 14.13 -14.47 34.63
C SER A 26 13.47 -15.84 34.79
N THR A 27 12.18 -15.95 34.47
CA THR A 27 11.44 -17.21 34.52
C THR A 27 12.23 -18.28 33.75
N PRO A 28 12.58 -19.42 34.37
CA PRO A 28 13.32 -20.46 33.68
C PRO A 28 12.61 -20.92 32.41
N ILE A 29 13.36 -21.15 31.33
CA ILE A 29 12.76 -21.46 30.02
C ILE A 29 11.86 -22.71 30.04
N ASP A 30 12.18 -23.71 30.88
CA ASP A 30 11.39 -24.92 31.03
C ASP A 30 10.01 -24.65 31.66
N GLU A 31 9.93 -23.65 32.55
CA GLU A 31 8.66 -23.22 33.16
C GLU A 31 7.78 -22.50 32.13
N LEU A 32 8.40 -21.71 31.25
CA LEU A 32 7.70 -21.05 30.15
C LEU A 32 7.16 -22.05 29.12
N LEU A 33 7.93 -23.08 28.78
CA LEU A 33 7.50 -24.13 27.86
C LEU A 33 6.35 -24.96 28.44
N ASN A 34 6.39 -25.28 29.73
CA ASN A 34 5.29 -25.96 30.42
C ASN A 34 4.01 -25.11 30.42
N ARG A 35 4.12 -23.80 30.67
CA ARG A 35 2.97 -22.87 30.56
C ARG A 35 2.43 -22.82 29.13
N LEU A 36 3.31 -22.82 28.13
CA LEU A 36 2.92 -22.78 26.72
C LEU A 36 2.15 -24.04 26.32
N GLU A 37 2.57 -25.21 26.81
CA GLU A 37 1.88 -26.48 26.58
C GLU A 37 0.50 -26.52 27.27
N GLN A 38 0.37 -25.91 28.45
CA GLN A 38 -0.89 -25.84 29.19
C GLN A 38 -1.96 -24.92 28.56
N ILE A 39 -1.55 -23.96 27.72
CA ILE A 39 -2.51 -23.11 26.99
C ILE A 39 -3.29 -23.91 25.95
N GLY A 40 -2.71 -24.97 25.37
CA GLY A 40 -3.39 -25.87 24.45
C GLY A 40 -4.12 -25.15 23.31
N ASN A 41 -5.43 -25.41 23.16
CA ASN A 41 -6.32 -24.80 22.16
C ASN A 41 -7.20 -23.68 22.73
N ASN A 42 -6.84 -23.07 23.86
CA ASN A 42 -7.66 -22.01 24.44
C ASN A 42 -7.66 -20.75 23.55
N HIS A 43 -8.81 -20.08 23.45
CA HIS A 43 -8.96 -18.83 22.70
C HIS A 43 -8.41 -17.64 23.51
N GLY A 44 -7.68 -16.72 22.86
CA GLY A 44 -7.09 -15.54 23.49
C GLY A 44 -5.74 -15.16 22.88
N SER A 45 -5.17 -14.02 23.29
CA SER A 45 -3.83 -13.60 22.85
C SER A 45 -2.77 -14.29 23.71
N ILE A 46 -1.63 -14.63 23.13
CA ILE A 46 -0.49 -15.17 23.90
C ILE A 46 0.03 -14.17 24.95
N SER A 47 -0.23 -12.88 24.73
CA SER A 47 0.08 -11.79 25.67
C SER A 47 -0.79 -11.79 26.91
N ASP A 48 -1.91 -12.52 26.91
CA ASP A 48 -2.73 -12.73 28.10
C ASP A 48 -2.06 -13.74 29.07
N TYR A 49 -1.12 -14.55 28.56
CA TYR A 49 -0.50 -15.65 29.30
C TYR A 49 0.99 -15.46 29.58
N PHE A 50 1.67 -14.55 28.86
CA PHE A 50 3.10 -14.29 29.00
C PHE A 50 3.43 -12.81 28.92
N THR A 51 4.36 -12.38 29.75
CA THR A 51 4.97 -11.04 29.64
C THR A 51 5.83 -10.93 28.37
N GLN A 52 6.11 -9.71 27.92
CA GLN A 52 6.88 -9.48 26.68
C GLN A 52 8.28 -10.10 26.76
N GLU A 53 8.93 -10.02 27.91
CA GLU A 53 10.24 -10.62 28.18
C GLU A 53 10.20 -12.16 28.12
N GLU A 54 9.14 -12.79 28.65
CA GLU A 54 8.93 -14.23 28.58
C GLU A 54 8.65 -14.71 27.15
N GLN A 55 7.89 -13.93 26.38
CA GLN A 55 7.64 -14.21 24.96
C GLN A 55 8.93 -14.15 24.15
N LEU A 56 9.79 -13.17 24.41
CA LEU A 56 11.12 -13.06 23.77
C LEU A 56 12.02 -14.25 24.12
N GLN A 57 12.00 -14.72 25.37
CA GLN A 57 12.75 -15.90 25.78
C GLN A 57 12.25 -17.18 25.12
N LEU A 58 10.92 -17.38 25.06
CA LEU A 58 10.30 -18.49 24.33
C LEU A 58 10.66 -18.46 22.84
N ARG A 59 10.55 -17.29 22.20
CA ARG A 59 10.86 -17.11 20.78
C ARG A 59 12.33 -17.39 20.48
N SER A 60 13.25 -16.89 21.32
CA SER A 60 14.70 -17.17 21.20
C SER A 60 15.04 -18.65 21.41
N HIS A 61 14.32 -19.35 22.29
CA HIS A 61 14.54 -20.78 22.53
C HIS A 61 14.01 -21.66 21.38
N LEU A 62 12.82 -21.35 20.87
CA LEU A 62 12.18 -22.14 19.80
C LEU A 62 12.88 -21.96 18.46
N SER A 63 13.40 -20.76 18.16
CA SER A 63 14.18 -20.51 16.94
C SER A 63 15.50 -21.27 16.92
N LYS A 64 16.17 -21.41 18.07
CA LYS A 64 17.44 -22.16 18.22
C LYS A 64 17.28 -23.68 18.10
N LYS A 65 16.08 -24.22 18.36
CA LYS A 65 15.80 -25.66 18.23
C LYS A 65 15.41 -26.10 16.81
N GLY A 66 15.39 -25.20 15.84
CA GLY A 66 15.02 -25.52 14.46
C GLY A 66 13.61 -26.08 14.34
N VAL A 67 12.70 -25.70 15.25
CA VAL A 67 11.30 -26.10 15.19
C VAL A 67 10.66 -25.35 14.02
N THR A 68 10.62 -26.00 12.86
CA THR A 68 9.73 -25.60 11.77
C THR A 68 8.31 -25.59 12.33
N THR A 69 7.64 -24.44 12.23
CA THR A 69 6.22 -24.29 12.52
C THR A 69 5.47 -25.48 11.90
N LYS A 70 4.86 -26.34 12.74
CA LYS A 70 3.92 -27.35 12.24
C LYS A 70 2.69 -26.61 11.74
N THR A 71 2.62 -26.38 10.44
CA THR A 71 1.38 -26.01 9.77
C THR A 71 0.39 -27.15 10.00
N PHE A 72 -0.67 -26.89 10.76
CA PHE A 72 -1.80 -27.80 10.82
C PHE A 72 -2.55 -27.70 9.48
N SER A 73 -2.14 -28.50 8.49
CA SER A 73 -2.99 -28.79 7.34
C SER A 73 -4.03 -29.82 7.76
N GLN A 74 -5.15 -29.35 8.32
CA GLN A 74 -6.39 -30.12 8.20
C GLN A 74 -6.95 -29.87 6.80
N ASN A 75 -7.34 -30.95 6.12
CA ASN A 75 -8.13 -30.86 4.90
C ASN A 75 -9.51 -30.30 5.25
N VAL A 76 -9.64 -28.99 5.32
CA VAL A 76 -10.94 -28.33 5.32
C VAL A 76 -11.50 -28.57 3.92
N THR A 77 -12.43 -29.51 3.81
CA THR A 77 -13.28 -29.59 2.63
C THR A 77 -14.14 -28.33 2.65
N THR A 78 -13.69 -27.27 2.00
CA THR A 78 -14.46 -26.04 1.85
C THR A 78 -15.65 -26.35 0.96
N ARG A 79 -16.75 -26.74 1.59
CA ARG A 79 -18.08 -26.64 0.99
C ARG A 79 -18.37 -25.15 0.96
N THR A 80 -18.39 -24.55 -0.23
CA THR A 80 -18.76 -23.16 -0.44
C THR A 80 -20.10 -22.89 0.24
N ILE A 81 -20.08 -22.14 1.33
CA ILE A 81 -21.28 -21.53 1.88
C ILE A 81 -21.29 -20.11 1.34
N SER A 82 -22.04 -19.90 0.26
CA SER A 82 -22.47 -18.57 -0.15
C SER A 82 -23.48 -18.07 0.88
N GLY A 83 -23.06 -17.13 1.70
CA GLY A 83 -23.92 -16.50 2.69
C GLY A 83 -23.13 -15.49 3.50
N ASN A 84 -23.41 -14.21 3.27
CA ASN A 84 -22.89 -13.06 4.03
C ASN A 84 -22.84 -13.38 5.53
N SER A 85 -21.64 -13.52 6.09
CA SER A 85 -21.44 -13.54 7.53
C SER A 85 -21.43 -12.10 8.05
N SER A 86 -22.56 -11.72 8.64
CA SER A 86 -22.84 -10.47 9.35
C SER A 86 -22.11 -10.33 10.69
N PHE A 87 -20.78 -10.56 10.74
CA PHE A 87 -19.99 -10.46 11.98
C PHE A 87 -18.72 -9.60 11.88
N VAL A 88 -18.52 -8.86 10.80
CA VAL A 88 -17.61 -7.71 10.81
C VAL A 88 -18.44 -6.45 10.81
N ASN A 89 -18.67 -5.92 12.01
CA ASN A 89 -19.08 -4.54 12.17
C ASN A 89 -17.87 -3.69 11.75
N SER A 90 -17.89 -3.21 10.51
CA SER A 90 -17.06 -2.13 10.02
C SER A 90 -17.32 -0.88 10.85
N ALA A 91 -16.56 -0.69 11.93
CA ALA A 91 -16.31 0.60 12.54
C ALA A 91 -15.15 0.46 13.53
N ASN A 92 -14.05 1.16 13.23
CA ASN A 92 -12.96 1.50 14.13
C ASN A 92 -11.85 0.45 14.30
N VAL A 93 -10.79 0.56 13.49
CA VAL A 93 -9.46 0.05 13.87
C VAL A 93 -8.44 1.16 13.63
N ASN A 94 -8.10 1.88 14.70
CA ASN A 94 -6.79 2.52 14.77
C ASN A 94 -5.72 1.42 14.63
N GLY A 95 -4.82 1.55 13.64
CA GLY A 95 -3.60 0.74 13.52
C GLY A 95 -3.80 -0.64 12.87
N SER A 96 -3.81 -0.70 11.55
CA SER A 96 -3.84 -1.92 10.75
C SER A 96 -2.46 -2.26 10.21
N ASN A 97 -1.46 -2.28 11.08
CA ASN A 97 -0.07 -2.42 10.67
C ASN A 97 0.21 -3.82 10.09
N ALA A 98 1.16 -3.91 9.16
CA ALA A 98 1.61 -5.18 8.59
C ALA A 98 3.01 -5.54 9.10
N TYR A 99 3.22 -6.80 9.51
CA TYR A 99 4.55 -7.32 9.84
C TYR A 99 5.13 -8.06 8.64
N ASN A 100 6.18 -7.51 8.01
CA ASN A 100 6.90 -8.11 6.87
C ASN A 100 5.98 -8.65 5.75
N GLY A 101 4.81 -8.02 5.56
CA GLY A 101 3.90 -8.37 4.48
C GLY A 101 4.41 -7.84 3.14
N PRO A 102 3.91 -8.36 2.00
CA PRO A 102 4.14 -7.72 0.71
C PRO A 102 3.73 -6.24 0.75
N ALA A 103 4.33 -5.42 -0.10
CA ALA A 103 3.95 -4.01 -0.21
C ALA A 103 2.43 -3.86 -0.43
N GLY A 104 1.81 -2.85 0.18
CA GLY A 104 0.37 -2.60 0.14
C GLY A 104 -0.45 -3.37 1.19
N THR A 105 0.18 -4.25 1.98
CA THR A 105 -0.55 -5.08 2.96
C THR A 105 -1.11 -4.24 4.12
N ALA A 106 -0.39 -3.22 4.59
CA ALA A 106 -0.86 -2.38 5.70
C ALA A 106 -2.12 -1.61 5.28
N THR A 107 -2.13 -1.11 4.05
CA THR A 107 -3.26 -0.38 3.45
C THR A 107 -4.44 -1.30 3.18
N ARG A 108 -4.19 -2.52 2.69
CA ARG A 108 -5.24 -3.57 2.57
C ARG A 108 -5.90 -3.87 3.91
N ASN A 109 -5.11 -4.02 4.96
CA ASN A 109 -5.63 -4.25 6.30
C ASN A 109 -6.42 -3.04 6.84
N ALA A 110 -6.07 -1.82 6.44
CA ALA A 110 -6.70 -0.58 6.87
C ALA A 110 -8.10 -0.39 6.28
N LYS A 111 -8.23 -0.58 4.96
CA LYS A 111 -9.47 -0.30 4.22
C LYS A 111 -10.36 -1.52 4.04
N GLY A 112 -9.82 -2.73 4.25
CA GLY A 112 -10.50 -3.99 4.00
C GLY A 112 -10.59 -4.32 2.51
N ASP A 113 -10.65 -5.61 2.18
CA ASP A 113 -10.64 -6.11 0.79
C ASP A 113 -11.79 -5.58 -0.09
N GLN A 114 -12.84 -4.99 0.49
CA GLN A 114 -14.01 -4.54 -0.27
C GLN A 114 -13.76 -3.25 -1.07
N ASP A 115 -12.90 -2.36 -0.58
CA ASP A 115 -12.58 -1.09 -1.28
C ASP A 115 -11.49 -1.29 -2.34
N LEU A 116 -10.57 -2.25 -2.14
CA LEU A 116 -9.42 -2.49 -3.03
C LEU A 116 -9.68 -3.57 -4.11
N ASN A 117 -10.80 -4.28 -4.04
CA ASN A 117 -11.24 -5.19 -5.10
C ASN A 117 -12.02 -4.46 -6.22
N ARG A 118 -12.28 -3.17 -6.09
CA ARG A 118 -13.00 -2.37 -7.12
C ARG A 118 -12.08 -1.81 -8.19
N MET A 119 -10.82 -1.54 -7.86
CA MET A 119 -9.69 -1.34 -8.78
C MET A 119 -8.44 -1.87 -8.05
N PRO A 120 -7.66 -2.82 -8.61
CA PRO A 120 -6.49 -3.33 -7.91
C PRO A 120 -5.49 -2.18 -7.70
N PRO A 121 -5.18 -1.77 -6.45
CA PRO A 121 -4.30 -0.65 -6.20
C PRO A 121 -2.90 -0.95 -6.74
N VAL A 122 -2.31 0.04 -7.41
CA VAL A 122 -0.91 0.01 -7.80
C VAL A 122 -0.08 0.35 -6.56
N VAL A 123 0.89 -0.52 -6.26
CA VAL A 123 1.80 -0.34 -5.14
C VAL A 123 3.22 -0.24 -5.67
N ILE A 124 3.87 0.89 -5.38
CA ILE A 124 5.24 1.14 -5.82
C ILE A 124 6.19 1.24 -4.63
N THR A 125 7.41 0.74 -4.81
CA THR A 125 8.46 0.74 -3.79
C THR A 125 9.84 0.65 -4.44
N HIS A 126 10.83 1.31 -3.83
CA HIS A 126 12.25 1.07 -4.11
C HIS A 126 12.95 0.25 -3.03
N SER A 127 12.19 -0.35 -2.10
CA SER A 127 12.75 -1.27 -1.12
C SER A 127 12.95 -2.65 -1.75
N ALA A 128 14.17 -3.21 -1.69
CA ALA A 128 14.43 -4.53 -2.27
C ALA A 128 13.61 -5.64 -1.59
N THR A 129 13.39 -5.53 -0.28
CA THR A 129 12.45 -6.36 0.47
C THR A 129 11.62 -5.54 1.44
N GLN A 130 10.52 -6.12 1.94
CA GLN A 130 9.66 -5.51 2.95
C GLN A 130 10.02 -5.96 4.37
N THR A 131 11.16 -6.65 4.52
CA THR A 131 11.61 -7.18 5.80
C THR A 131 12.13 -6.04 6.66
N ILE A 132 11.59 -5.88 7.87
CA ILE A 132 12.17 -5.00 8.87
C ILE A 132 13.21 -5.81 9.64
N GLU A 133 14.48 -5.44 9.50
CA GLU A 133 15.59 -6.15 10.12
C GLU A 133 16.11 -5.42 11.35
N ALA A 134 16.09 -6.12 12.50
CA ALA A 134 16.58 -5.58 13.75
C ALA A 134 18.06 -5.16 13.65
N GLY A 135 18.35 -3.91 13.99
CA GLY A 135 19.68 -3.31 13.91
C GLY A 135 20.01 -2.65 12.56
N ALA A 136 19.14 -2.75 11.55
CA ALA A 136 19.28 -2.07 10.26
C ALA A 136 18.61 -0.68 10.24
N GLU A 137 17.87 -0.32 11.29
CA GLU A 137 17.03 0.87 11.33
C GLU A 137 17.85 2.15 11.17
N ILE A 138 17.25 3.17 10.54
CA ILE A 138 17.91 4.45 10.30
C ILE A 138 17.07 5.58 10.89
N ALA A 139 17.74 6.43 11.65
CA ALA A 139 17.34 7.78 12.02
C ALA A 139 18.56 8.48 12.61
N CYS A 140 18.58 9.80 12.50
CA CYS A 140 19.38 10.65 13.36
C CYS A 140 18.87 10.53 14.80
N ALA A 141 19.56 9.71 15.58
CA ALA A 141 19.20 9.33 16.93
C ALA A 141 20.46 8.95 17.72
N ASN A 142 20.35 9.00 19.05
CA ASN A 142 21.28 8.40 19.97
C ASN A 142 20.60 7.23 20.72
N ALA A 143 21.23 6.69 21.76
CA ALA A 143 20.70 5.51 22.45
C ALA A 143 19.35 5.71 23.16
N THR A 144 18.89 6.95 23.38
CA THR A 144 17.69 7.23 24.19
C THR A 144 16.72 8.22 23.54
N ARG A 145 17.12 8.91 22.47
CA ARG A 145 16.22 9.78 21.71
C ARG A 145 16.54 9.81 20.22
N PHE A 146 15.53 10.12 19.41
CA PHE A 146 15.72 10.60 18.05
C PHE A 146 15.76 12.14 18.03
N THR A 147 16.08 12.73 16.89
CA THR A 147 16.03 14.19 16.64
C THR A 147 15.19 14.45 15.40
N ASP A 148 15.12 15.67 14.87
CA ASP A 148 14.39 15.93 13.63
C ASP A 148 14.92 15.05 12.49
N ASN A 149 14.01 14.30 11.87
CA ASN A 149 14.30 13.43 10.74
C ASN A 149 13.28 13.67 9.64
N THR A 150 13.78 13.95 8.44
CA THR A 150 12.99 13.94 7.22
C THR A 150 13.57 12.92 6.24
N MET A 151 12.81 11.87 5.95
CA MET A 151 13.17 10.84 4.99
C MET A 151 12.53 11.16 3.65
N HIS A 152 13.24 10.93 2.54
CA HIS A 152 12.70 11.13 1.20
C HIS A 152 12.97 9.94 0.30
N ARG A 153 12.08 9.76 -0.68
CA ARG A 153 12.26 8.84 -1.79
C ARG A 153 11.60 9.40 -3.05
N ALA A 154 12.35 9.44 -4.14
CA ALA A 154 11.84 9.76 -5.47
C ALA A 154 11.38 8.48 -6.19
N PHE A 155 10.38 8.61 -7.06
CA PHE A 155 9.83 7.56 -7.90
C PHE A 155 9.64 8.09 -9.32
N ASP A 156 10.31 7.47 -10.29
CA ASP A 156 10.03 7.70 -11.70
C ASP A 156 8.87 6.80 -12.15
N LEU A 157 7.67 7.38 -12.09
CA LEU A 157 6.42 6.64 -12.31
C LEU A 157 6.41 5.93 -13.66
N ALA A 158 6.82 6.62 -14.73
CA ALA A 158 6.78 6.08 -16.08
C ALA A 158 7.89 5.07 -16.35
N ASN A 159 9.14 5.38 -15.97
CA ASN A 159 10.28 4.55 -16.37
C ASN A 159 10.50 3.36 -15.43
N ASP A 160 10.24 3.51 -14.13
CA ASP A 160 10.49 2.45 -13.15
C ASP A 160 9.26 1.57 -12.89
N PHE A 161 8.05 2.16 -13.01
CA PHE A 161 6.80 1.49 -12.62
C PHE A 161 5.78 1.36 -13.75
N ALA A 162 6.10 1.83 -14.97
CA ALA A 162 5.23 1.80 -16.13
C ALA A 162 3.87 2.51 -15.94
N ILE A 163 3.84 3.54 -15.09
CA ILE A 163 2.68 4.41 -14.85
C ILE A 163 2.84 5.66 -15.71
N ALA A 164 2.10 5.74 -16.81
CA ALA A 164 2.29 6.77 -17.83
C ALA A 164 1.31 7.95 -17.69
N GLY A 165 0.15 7.72 -17.06
CA GLY A 165 -0.87 8.71 -16.74
C GLY A 165 -0.63 9.40 -15.40
N ASP A 166 -1.60 10.22 -14.99
CA ASP A 166 -1.59 10.80 -13.65
C ASP A 166 -1.66 9.67 -12.62
N PHE A 167 -1.09 9.87 -11.43
CA PHE A 167 -1.09 8.88 -10.36
C PHE A 167 -1.81 9.43 -9.13
N ASN A 168 -2.95 8.84 -8.80
CA ASN A 168 -3.74 9.18 -7.62
C ASN A 168 -3.23 8.38 -6.43
N VAL A 169 -2.47 9.04 -5.55
CA VAL A 169 -2.00 8.46 -4.29
C VAL A 169 -3.13 8.46 -3.27
N THR A 170 -3.30 7.33 -2.57
CA THR A 170 -4.27 7.18 -1.49
C THR A 170 -3.60 6.99 -0.13
N ASP A 171 -2.44 6.33 -0.08
CA ASP A 171 -1.75 6.03 1.17
C ASP A 171 -0.24 5.90 0.95
N ALA A 172 0.52 6.22 2.00
CA ALA A 172 1.93 5.89 2.10
C ALA A 172 2.14 4.87 3.23
N GLU A 173 2.93 3.84 2.96
CA GLU A 173 3.26 2.81 3.93
C GLU A 173 4.69 2.97 4.43
N ILE A 174 4.88 3.14 5.73
CA ILE A 174 6.17 3.45 6.34
C ILE A 174 6.52 2.37 7.36
N ALA A 175 7.69 1.74 7.21
CA ALA A 175 8.17 0.81 8.23
C ALA A 175 8.70 1.56 9.45
N ILE A 176 8.35 1.04 10.63
CA ILE A 176 8.79 1.54 11.92
C ILE A 176 9.78 0.53 12.52
N GLY A 177 10.92 1.06 12.93
CA GLY A 177 12.02 0.29 13.50
C GLY A 177 11.71 -0.33 14.86
N LEU A 178 12.60 -1.21 15.32
CA LEU A 178 12.46 -1.83 16.64
C LEU A 178 12.61 -0.80 17.78
N GLY A 179 11.79 -0.98 18.81
CA GLY A 179 12.00 -0.36 20.12
C GLY A 179 11.43 1.04 20.24
N VAL A 180 10.28 1.32 19.63
CA VAL A 180 9.58 2.60 19.79
C VAL A 180 9.23 2.83 21.26
N ILE A 181 9.68 3.95 21.81
CA ILE A 181 9.39 4.40 23.18
C ILE A 181 8.69 5.74 23.11
N THR A 182 7.41 5.79 23.44
CA THR A 182 6.65 7.04 23.55
C THR A 182 5.42 6.86 24.45
N PRO A 183 5.20 7.76 25.42
CA PRO A 183 3.97 7.75 26.23
C PRO A 183 2.73 8.24 25.49
N ALA A 184 2.89 9.11 24.48
CA ALA A 184 1.80 9.84 23.83
C ALA A 184 1.69 9.60 22.32
N GLY A 185 2.65 8.87 21.73
CA GLY A 185 2.81 8.75 20.29
C GLY A 185 3.66 9.89 19.71
N PHE A 186 4.08 9.71 18.46
CA PHE A 186 4.79 10.73 17.69
C PHE A 186 3.97 11.13 16.46
N PRO A 187 3.71 12.42 16.23
CA PRO A 187 3.10 12.85 14.99
C PRO A 187 4.07 12.62 13.83
N MET A 188 3.61 11.90 12.81
CA MET A 188 4.32 11.71 11.55
C MET A 188 3.54 12.41 10.45
N THR A 189 4.23 13.23 9.66
CA THR A 189 3.65 13.87 8.47
C THR A 189 4.21 13.20 7.23
N VAL A 190 3.34 12.94 6.26
CA VAL A 190 3.71 12.45 4.94
C VAL A 190 3.33 13.51 3.92
N ASN A 191 4.24 13.86 3.03
CA ASN A 191 3.97 14.75 1.92
C ASN A 191 4.29 14.06 0.60
N ILE A 192 3.46 14.34 -0.41
CA ILE A 192 3.68 13.92 -1.79
C ILE A 192 3.92 15.18 -2.62
N TYR A 193 5.01 15.19 -3.37
CA TYR A 193 5.40 16.27 -4.28
C TYR A 193 5.51 15.76 -5.72
N SER A 194 5.25 16.65 -6.68
CA SER A 194 5.87 16.52 -8.00
C SER A 194 7.27 17.15 -7.99
N SER A 195 8.13 16.65 -8.85
CA SER A 195 9.54 17.01 -8.90
C SER A 195 10.05 17.02 -10.34
N ASP A 196 10.94 17.97 -10.64
CA ASP A 196 11.63 18.09 -11.92
C ASP A 196 12.82 17.12 -12.05
N SER A 197 13.20 16.42 -10.98
CA SER A 197 14.32 15.48 -10.94
C SER A 197 14.13 14.41 -9.87
N GLN A 198 14.77 13.24 -10.05
CA GLN A 198 14.90 12.23 -9.00
C GLN A 198 15.95 12.60 -7.94
N ASP A 199 16.81 13.58 -8.21
CA ASP A 199 17.86 14.05 -7.31
C ASP A 199 17.34 15.09 -6.32
N VAL A 200 16.75 14.60 -5.22
CA VAL A 200 16.02 15.39 -4.21
C VAL A 200 16.86 16.54 -3.60
N ASP A 201 18.19 16.43 -3.59
CA ASP A 201 19.10 17.45 -3.04
C ASP A 201 19.20 18.71 -3.93
N THR A 202 18.83 18.60 -5.19
CA THR A 202 18.88 19.70 -6.17
C THR A 202 17.53 19.98 -6.86
N ALA A 203 16.55 19.09 -6.66
CA ALA A 203 15.25 19.18 -7.29
C ALA A 203 14.39 20.34 -6.79
N THR A 204 13.48 20.80 -7.66
CA THR A 204 12.40 21.72 -7.32
C THR A 204 11.15 20.92 -6.98
N LEU A 205 10.74 20.94 -5.71
CA LEU A 205 9.56 20.20 -5.25
C LEU A 205 8.30 21.09 -5.25
N THR A 206 7.20 20.58 -5.81
CA THR A 206 5.86 21.19 -5.73
C THR A 206 4.93 20.31 -4.92
N LEU A 207 4.42 20.80 -3.79
CA LEU A 207 3.56 20.01 -2.88
C LEU A 207 2.21 19.72 -3.54
N LEU A 208 1.82 18.45 -3.56
CA LEU A 208 0.55 17.98 -4.12
C LEU A 208 -0.45 17.54 -3.04
N GLY A 209 0.04 16.97 -1.94
CA GLY A 209 -0.81 16.55 -0.83
C GLY A 209 -0.04 16.20 0.43
N THR A 210 -0.77 16.24 1.56
CA THR A 210 -0.24 15.96 2.90
C THR A 210 -1.16 14.99 3.62
N GLY A 211 -0.57 13.96 4.22
CA GLY A 211 -1.19 13.03 5.16
C GLY A 211 -0.53 13.13 6.54
N ALA A 212 -1.22 12.66 7.57
CA ALA A 212 -0.65 12.62 8.92
C ALA A 212 -1.11 11.37 9.67
N GLY A 213 -0.19 10.82 10.46
CA GLY A 213 -0.42 9.67 11.34
C GLY A 213 0.19 9.91 12.72
N THR A 214 -0.10 9.03 13.67
CA THR A 214 0.55 9.01 14.99
C THR A 214 1.20 7.67 15.18
N ILE A 215 2.52 7.66 15.37
CA ILE A 215 3.30 6.45 15.64
C ILE A 215 3.27 6.17 17.13
N VAL A 216 2.83 4.98 17.50
CA VAL A 216 2.76 4.51 18.89
C VAL A 216 3.74 3.37 19.15
N ALA A 217 3.97 3.03 20.42
CA ALA A 217 4.85 1.93 20.79
C ALA A 217 4.45 0.58 20.17
N ALA A 218 3.15 0.38 19.91
CA ALA A 218 2.63 -0.82 19.25
C ALA A 218 3.00 -0.93 17.76
N ASP A 219 3.46 0.16 17.14
CA ASP A 219 3.87 0.17 15.72
C ASP A 219 5.29 -0.33 15.51
N SER A 220 6.05 -0.54 16.60
CA SER A 220 7.40 -1.11 16.55
C SER A 220 7.46 -2.39 15.72
N GLU A 221 8.43 -2.48 14.80
CA GLU A 221 8.62 -3.61 13.88
C GLU A 221 7.43 -3.86 12.95
N THR A 222 6.66 -2.83 12.61
CA THR A 222 5.55 -2.96 11.66
C THR A 222 5.60 -1.88 10.57
N ILE A 223 4.86 -2.12 9.49
CA ILE A 223 4.61 -1.17 8.42
C ILE A 223 3.27 -0.50 8.70
N VAL A 224 3.28 0.81 8.93
CA VAL A 224 2.09 1.62 9.17
C VAL A 224 1.59 2.21 7.86
N SER A 225 0.27 2.29 7.68
CA SER A 225 -0.35 2.96 6.51
C SER A 225 -0.86 4.33 6.94
N ILE A 226 -0.44 5.39 6.24
CA ILE A 226 -0.82 6.77 6.48
C ILE A 226 -1.61 7.27 5.25
N PRO A 227 -2.90 7.57 5.41
CA PRO A 227 -3.70 8.10 4.32
C PRO A 227 -3.18 9.46 3.83
N VAL A 228 -3.03 9.60 2.53
CA VAL A 228 -2.63 10.85 1.85
C VAL A 228 -3.35 10.92 0.51
N ALA A 229 -4.02 12.04 0.24
CA ALA A 229 -4.67 12.28 -1.04
C ALA A 229 -3.83 13.24 -1.87
N ALA A 230 -3.30 12.77 -3.00
CA ALA A 230 -2.52 13.56 -3.94
C ALA A 230 -2.68 13.01 -5.36
N THR A 231 -2.65 13.88 -6.37
CA THR A 231 -2.60 13.49 -7.79
C THR A 231 -1.29 13.98 -8.37
N VAL A 232 -0.42 13.06 -8.78
CA VAL A 232 0.85 13.35 -9.46
C VAL A 232 0.58 13.41 -10.96
N PRO A 233 0.88 14.52 -11.65
CA PRO A 233 0.66 14.59 -13.09
C PRO A 233 1.50 13.59 -13.88
N ALA A 234 0.96 13.13 -15.01
CA ALA A 234 1.64 12.27 -15.96
C ALA A 234 3.02 12.81 -16.36
N GLY A 235 4.04 11.94 -16.30
CA GLY A 235 5.42 12.27 -16.70
C GLY A 235 6.23 13.07 -15.67
N GLU A 236 5.65 13.44 -14.52
CA GLU A 236 6.39 14.04 -13.40
C GLU A 236 7.07 12.97 -12.54
N ILE A 237 8.15 13.34 -11.84
CA ILE A 237 8.73 12.52 -10.78
C ILE A 237 7.92 12.74 -9.50
N MET A 238 7.54 11.65 -8.82
CA MET A 238 6.93 11.75 -7.50
C MET A 238 8.00 11.71 -6.41
N VAL A 239 7.92 12.59 -5.42
CA VAL A 239 8.73 12.50 -4.19
C VAL A 239 7.84 12.29 -2.98
N LEU A 240 8.07 11.18 -2.27
CA LEU A 240 7.53 10.92 -0.93
C LEU A 240 8.48 11.53 0.11
N GLU A 241 7.95 12.38 0.97
CA GLU A 241 8.64 12.92 2.14
C GLU A 241 7.94 12.43 3.41
N VAL A 242 8.71 11.98 4.39
CA VAL A 242 8.22 11.56 5.71
C VAL A 242 8.94 12.35 6.77
N VAL A 243 8.18 13.17 7.51
CA VAL A 243 8.70 14.07 8.55
C VAL A 243 8.33 13.52 9.91
N ILE A 244 9.33 13.44 10.78
CA ILE A 244 9.12 13.33 12.22
C ILE A 244 10.00 14.35 12.95
N ILE A 245 9.37 15.07 13.88
CA ILE A 245 9.99 16.15 14.64
C ILE A 245 10.30 15.66 16.06
N ASP A 246 11.48 16.03 16.56
CA ASP A 246 11.90 15.79 17.93
C ASP A 246 10.92 16.45 18.90
N ASP A 247 10.42 15.68 19.86
CA ASP A 247 9.58 16.20 20.94
C ASP A 247 10.41 16.76 22.11
N LEU A 248 11.74 16.82 21.94
CA LEU A 248 12.76 17.26 22.89
C LEU A 248 12.83 16.40 24.16
N THR A 249 12.21 15.22 24.14
CA THR A 249 12.16 14.30 25.29
C THR A 249 13.28 13.26 25.19
N ASN A 250 14.26 13.36 26.08
CA ASN A 250 15.47 12.52 26.07
C ASN A 250 15.27 11.02 26.34
N SER A 251 14.02 10.57 26.52
CA SER A 251 13.63 9.18 26.73
C SER A 251 12.69 8.64 25.65
N ASN A 252 12.33 9.47 24.68
CA ASN A 252 11.39 9.14 23.63
C ASN A 252 12.18 8.82 22.36
N TYR A 253 11.98 7.62 21.83
CA TYR A 253 12.87 7.04 20.84
C TYR A 253 12.09 6.34 19.74
N MET A 254 12.52 6.54 18.50
CA MET A 254 12.12 5.72 17.37
C MET A 254 13.12 5.84 16.23
N ARG A 255 13.05 4.90 15.30
CA ARG A 255 13.80 4.91 14.05
C ARG A 255 12.93 4.36 12.93
N PHE A 256 13.31 4.61 11.69
CA PHE A 256 12.62 4.04 10.53
C PHE A 256 13.11 2.61 10.27
N GLY A 257 12.18 1.73 9.92
CA GLY A 257 12.46 0.34 9.61
C GLY A 257 13.15 0.19 8.25
N CYS A 258 14.19 -0.64 8.21
CA CYS A 258 15.00 -0.89 7.02
C CYS A 258 15.30 -2.40 6.86
N ASN A 259 15.76 -2.80 5.67
CA ASN A 259 16.35 -4.11 5.38
C ASN A 259 17.84 -3.96 5.00
N ASN A 260 18.61 -5.06 5.05
CA ASN A 260 19.97 -5.11 4.52
C ASN A 260 20.05 -5.60 3.05
N ASP A 261 18.91 -5.89 2.39
CA ASP A 261 18.87 -6.26 0.97
C ASP A 261 19.07 -5.05 0.04
N GLY A 262 18.94 -3.84 0.59
CA GLY A 262 19.23 -2.58 -0.07
C GLY A 262 18.01 -1.96 -0.76
N GLU A 263 18.28 -1.05 -1.68
CA GLU A 263 17.29 -0.26 -2.39
C GLU A 263 17.49 -0.33 -3.91
N THR A 264 16.40 -0.29 -4.67
CA THR A 264 16.42 -0.27 -6.14
C THR A 264 16.44 1.16 -6.72
N GLY A 265 16.26 2.15 -5.85
CA GLY A 265 16.38 3.59 -6.10
C GLY A 265 16.81 4.28 -4.79
N PRO A 266 17.42 5.48 -4.84
CA PRO A 266 18.05 6.06 -3.67
C PRO A 266 17.05 6.40 -2.55
N SER A 267 17.54 6.46 -1.32
CA SER A 267 16.87 7.13 -0.20
C SER A 267 17.68 8.32 0.29
N TRP A 268 17.00 9.35 0.79
CA TRP A 268 17.64 10.55 1.33
C TRP A 268 17.17 10.81 2.76
N ILE A 269 18.04 11.41 3.55
CA ILE A 269 17.73 11.94 4.88
C ILE A 269 18.13 13.41 4.95
N MET A 270 17.27 14.23 5.53
CA MET A 270 17.62 15.54 6.06
C MET A 270 17.48 15.46 7.58
N ALA A 271 18.60 15.66 8.28
CA ALA A 271 18.70 15.60 9.72
C ALA A 271 19.88 16.48 10.18
N PRO A 272 19.62 17.78 10.43
CA PRO A 272 20.68 18.75 10.70
C PRO A 272 21.58 18.39 11.89
N GLU A 273 21.03 17.78 12.95
CA GLU A 273 21.82 17.37 14.13
C GLU A 273 22.85 16.26 13.82
N CYS A 274 22.63 15.49 12.76
CA CYS A 274 23.58 14.48 12.28
C CYS A 274 24.42 14.96 11.10
N GLY A 275 24.36 16.24 10.75
CA GLY A 275 25.16 16.85 9.68
C GLY A 275 24.55 16.81 8.28
N ALA A 276 23.36 16.24 8.11
CA ALA A 276 22.61 16.25 6.85
C ALA A 276 21.72 17.51 6.78
N LEU A 277 22.31 18.66 6.45
CA LEU A 277 21.63 19.98 6.43
C LEU A 277 20.66 20.16 5.25
N VAL A 278 20.81 19.34 4.21
CA VAL A 278 19.94 19.22 3.05
C VAL A 278 19.65 17.73 2.85
N PRO A 279 18.63 17.35 2.05
CA PRO A 279 18.42 15.95 1.69
C PRO A 279 19.73 15.33 1.18
N THR A 280 20.28 14.39 1.94
CA THR A 280 21.57 13.74 1.65
C THR A 280 21.31 12.27 1.40
N ARG A 281 21.84 11.71 0.31
CA ARG A 281 21.64 10.30 -0.02
C ARG A 281 22.23 9.40 1.07
N PHE A 282 21.57 8.27 1.31
CA PHE A 282 22.06 7.25 2.25
C PHE A 282 23.46 6.76 1.85
N GLY A 283 23.67 6.49 0.56
CA GLY A 283 24.98 6.07 0.03
C GLY A 283 26.11 7.07 0.29
N ASP A 284 25.83 8.38 0.24
CA ASP A 284 26.83 9.42 0.50
C ASP A 284 27.21 9.51 1.99
N LEU A 285 26.34 9.02 2.87
CA LEU A 285 26.59 8.85 4.31
C LEU A 285 27.23 7.49 4.63
N GLY A 286 27.48 6.63 3.63
CA GLY A 286 28.00 5.28 3.81
C GLY A 286 26.97 4.29 4.37
N LEU A 287 25.68 4.61 4.30
CA LEU A 287 24.58 3.72 4.66
C LEU A 287 24.26 2.82 3.46
N THR A 288 23.96 1.55 3.73
CA THR A 288 23.67 0.54 2.70
C THR A 288 22.31 -0.13 2.89
N GLN A 289 21.61 0.20 3.97
CA GLN A 289 20.31 -0.36 4.29
C GLN A 289 19.24 0.24 3.39
N GLY A 290 18.28 -0.58 2.96
CA GLY A 290 17.11 -0.14 2.21
C GLY A 290 16.00 0.31 3.15
N LEU A 291 15.59 1.57 3.05
CA LEU A 291 14.46 2.09 3.82
C LEU A 291 13.15 1.45 3.31
N VAL A 292 12.34 0.87 4.19
CA VAL A 292 11.10 0.19 3.78
C VAL A 292 9.97 1.21 3.76
N MET A 293 9.65 1.71 2.57
CA MET A 293 8.53 2.62 2.30
C MET A 293 7.86 2.26 0.98
N ASN A 294 6.53 2.35 0.96
CA ASN A 294 5.73 2.11 -0.23
C ASN A 294 4.74 3.25 -0.44
N VAL A 295 4.31 3.43 -1.68
CA VAL A 295 3.17 4.29 -2.03
C VAL A 295 2.09 3.42 -2.63
N VAL A 296 0.86 3.64 -2.18
CA VAL A 296 -0.34 2.96 -2.66
C VAL A 296 -1.22 3.98 -3.34
N GLY A 297 -1.68 3.64 -4.53
CA GLY A 297 -2.55 4.49 -5.31
C GLY A 297 -3.07 3.77 -6.53
N GLU A 298 -3.44 4.55 -7.53
CA GLU A 298 -3.88 4.05 -8.82
C GLU A 298 -3.41 5.02 -9.91
N GLU A 299 -3.01 4.48 -11.06
CA GLU A 299 -2.92 5.32 -12.25
C GLU A 299 -4.33 5.84 -12.49
N ALA A 300 -4.49 7.16 -12.41
CA ALA A 300 -5.69 7.79 -12.91
C ALA A 300 -5.83 7.29 -14.34
N ALA A 301 -6.96 6.67 -14.63
CA ALA A 301 -7.29 6.35 -16.01
C ALA A 301 -7.00 7.64 -16.83
N THR A 302 -6.34 7.49 -17.97
CA THR A 302 -5.88 8.61 -18.80
C THR A 302 -7.03 9.46 -19.37
N GLY A 303 -8.27 9.19 -18.97
CA GLY A 303 -9.25 10.21 -18.63
C GLY A 303 -9.98 9.75 -17.38
N GLY A 304 -10.52 10.66 -16.56
CA GLY A 304 -11.68 10.32 -15.73
C GLY A 304 -12.65 9.61 -16.66
N GLY A 305 -12.75 8.29 -16.51
CA GLY A 305 -12.94 7.41 -17.66
C GLY A 305 -14.19 7.81 -18.39
N ALA A 306 -14.04 8.49 -19.53
CA ALA A 306 -15.07 8.77 -20.48
C ALA A 306 -15.94 7.51 -20.57
N ALA A 307 -17.08 7.47 -19.89
CA ALA A 307 -17.99 6.38 -20.05
C ALA A 307 -18.61 6.59 -21.43
N TRP A 308 -18.56 5.57 -22.26
CA TRP A 308 -19.07 5.68 -23.61
C TRP A 308 -20.54 5.31 -23.64
N CYS A 309 -21.28 5.94 -24.53
CA CYS A 309 -22.67 5.64 -24.75
C CYS A 309 -23.02 5.76 -26.23
N ALA A 310 -24.05 5.03 -26.63
CA ALA A 310 -24.80 5.35 -27.83
C ALA A 310 -25.90 6.36 -27.45
N MET A 311 -26.00 7.46 -28.19
CA MET A 311 -26.99 8.51 -27.97
C MET A 311 -28.19 8.32 -28.90
N ASN A 312 -29.29 7.76 -28.39
CA ASN A 312 -30.50 7.51 -29.21
C ASN A 312 -31.18 8.76 -29.76
N ALA A 313 -31.07 9.91 -29.07
CA ALA A 313 -31.72 11.12 -29.52
C ALA A 313 -31.06 11.73 -30.77
N THR A 314 -29.75 11.51 -30.93
CA THR A 314 -28.94 12.11 -32.00
C THR A 314 -28.30 11.05 -32.93
N ASN A 315 -28.44 9.77 -32.61
CA ASN A 315 -27.81 8.63 -33.28
C ASN A 315 -26.29 8.77 -33.41
N GLU A 316 -25.67 9.16 -32.31
CA GLU A 316 -24.24 9.46 -32.22
C GLU A 316 -23.57 8.55 -31.18
N PHE A 317 -22.27 8.36 -31.32
CA PHE A 317 -21.44 7.83 -30.25
C PHE A 317 -21.02 8.98 -29.34
N GLY A 318 -21.00 8.75 -28.03
CA GLY A 318 -20.77 9.81 -27.06
C GLY A 318 -19.93 9.38 -25.89
N THR A 319 -19.51 10.38 -25.12
CA THR A 319 -18.81 10.20 -23.87
C THR A 319 -19.40 11.06 -22.78
N PHE A 320 -19.37 10.58 -21.54
CA PHE A 320 -19.74 11.35 -20.36
C PHE A 320 -18.80 11.04 -19.20
N ASP A 321 -18.79 11.92 -18.19
CA ASP A 321 -18.10 11.66 -16.94
C ASP A 321 -18.93 10.67 -16.10
N PRO A 322 -18.43 9.49 -15.73
CA PRO A 322 -19.18 8.52 -14.93
C PRO A 322 -19.50 9.03 -13.52
N THR A 323 -18.78 10.04 -13.04
CA THR A 323 -19.05 10.73 -11.77
C THR A 323 -20.07 11.85 -11.90
N ASP A 324 -20.26 12.39 -13.11
CA ASP A 324 -21.25 13.40 -13.48
C ASP A 324 -21.87 13.12 -14.87
N GLY A 325 -22.84 12.21 -14.90
CA GLY A 325 -23.56 11.85 -16.13
C GLY A 325 -24.54 12.92 -16.63
N SER A 326 -24.52 14.15 -16.12
CA SER A 326 -25.43 15.22 -16.54
C SER A 326 -25.07 15.82 -17.90
N VAL A 327 -23.82 15.63 -18.36
CA VAL A 327 -23.31 16.14 -19.63
C VAL A 327 -22.79 14.97 -20.46
N VAL A 328 -23.37 14.81 -21.66
CA VAL A 328 -22.87 13.88 -22.68
C VAL A 328 -22.31 14.68 -23.84
N THR A 329 -21.09 14.34 -24.26
CA THR A 329 -20.38 14.96 -25.38
C THR A 329 -20.38 14.01 -26.57
N ALA A 330 -20.82 14.50 -27.73
CA ALA A 330 -20.81 13.73 -28.96
C ALA A 330 -19.40 13.54 -29.52
N ILE A 331 -19.11 12.34 -30.00
CA ILE A 331 -17.91 11.95 -30.72
C ILE A 331 -18.34 11.55 -32.13
N GLY A 332 -17.94 12.35 -33.13
CA GLY A 332 -18.21 12.06 -34.53
C GLY A 332 -19.57 12.54 -35.05
N PRO A 333 -19.77 12.58 -36.38
CA PRO A 333 -20.90 13.26 -37.02
C PRO A 333 -22.21 12.45 -37.11
N GLY A 334 -22.45 11.43 -36.27
CA GLY A 334 -23.76 10.76 -36.09
C GLY A 334 -24.55 10.45 -37.36
N VAL A 335 -24.28 9.33 -38.03
CA VAL A 335 -24.85 9.07 -39.37
C VAL A 335 -25.56 7.74 -39.55
N VAL A 336 -25.83 7.00 -38.47
CA VAL A 336 -26.61 5.75 -38.56
C VAL A 336 -28.07 5.98 -38.20
N SER A 337 -28.99 5.46 -39.02
CA SER A 337 -30.42 5.44 -38.71
C SER A 337 -30.74 4.15 -37.94
N GLY A 338 -30.35 4.09 -36.67
CA GLY A 338 -30.58 2.93 -35.80
C GLY A 338 -31.22 3.35 -34.47
N ASN A 339 -32.01 2.46 -33.87
CA ASN A 339 -32.49 2.63 -32.50
C ASN A 339 -31.61 1.77 -31.59
N PHE A 340 -30.68 2.37 -30.86
CA PHE A 340 -29.64 1.67 -30.10
C PHE A 340 -30.02 1.61 -28.61
N GLU A 341 -30.83 0.64 -28.18
CA GLU A 341 -31.12 0.47 -26.76
C GLU A 341 -29.96 -0.26 -26.05
N ASN A 342 -28.94 0.49 -25.62
CA ASN A 342 -27.85 0.08 -24.71
C ASN A 342 -27.12 -1.24 -25.03
N ALA A 343 -27.22 -1.76 -26.25
CA ALA A 343 -26.59 -3.00 -26.66
C ALA A 343 -25.25 -2.69 -27.32
N GLY A 344 -24.27 -2.30 -26.52
CA GLY A 344 -22.91 -2.03 -26.99
C GLY A 344 -21.87 -2.04 -25.89
N SER A 345 -20.63 -2.39 -26.25
CA SER A 345 -19.50 -2.37 -25.34
C SER A 345 -18.18 -2.13 -26.09
N ILE A 346 -17.19 -1.62 -25.36
CA ILE A 346 -15.81 -1.45 -25.83
C ILE A 346 -15.12 -2.81 -25.83
N ASP A 347 -14.41 -3.13 -26.92
CA ASP A 347 -13.65 -4.37 -27.00
C ASP A 347 -12.52 -4.37 -25.95
N PRO A 348 -12.50 -5.32 -24.99
CA PRO A 348 -11.45 -5.39 -23.99
C PRO A 348 -10.07 -5.72 -24.56
N ALA A 349 -10.00 -6.25 -25.79
CA ALA A 349 -8.75 -6.49 -26.51
C ALA A 349 -8.27 -5.28 -27.32
N ASP A 350 -9.17 -4.32 -27.63
CA ASP A 350 -8.86 -3.11 -28.38
C ASP A 350 -9.77 -1.94 -27.95
N ALA A 351 -9.28 -1.13 -27.02
CA ALA A 351 -10.00 0.05 -26.53
C ALA A 351 -10.27 1.12 -27.60
N GLY A 352 -9.70 1.00 -28.81
CA GLY A 352 -10.02 1.85 -29.96
C GLY A 352 -11.31 1.47 -30.69
N THR A 353 -11.89 0.30 -30.37
CA THR A 353 -13.05 -0.26 -31.08
C THR A 353 -14.19 -0.58 -30.11
N ALA A 354 -15.40 -0.13 -30.43
CA ALA A 354 -16.62 -0.57 -29.77
C ALA A 354 -17.44 -1.46 -30.72
N TYR A 355 -18.28 -2.32 -30.16
CA TYR A 355 -19.30 -3.06 -30.89
C TYR A 355 -20.67 -2.68 -30.37
N VAL A 356 -21.61 -2.50 -31.29
CA VAL A 356 -22.98 -2.06 -31.01
C VAL A 356 -23.94 -2.79 -31.93
N ILE A 357 -25.12 -3.12 -31.40
CA ILE A 357 -26.22 -3.72 -32.17
C ILE A 357 -27.49 -2.92 -31.93
N ASP A 358 -28.25 -2.66 -32.99
CA ASP A 358 -29.52 -1.96 -32.89
C ASP A 358 -30.70 -2.94 -32.67
N ASN A 359 -31.89 -2.42 -32.36
CA ASN A 359 -33.10 -3.24 -32.20
C ASN A 359 -33.60 -3.89 -33.50
N GLY A 360 -33.08 -3.49 -34.67
CA GLY A 360 -33.31 -4.16 -35.95
C GLY A 360 -32.38 -5.36 -36.19
N GLY A 361 -31.41 -5.56 -35.29
CA GLY A 361 -30.36 -6.56 -35.40
C GLY A 361 -29.16 -6.12 -36.22
N ASP A 362 -29.11 -4.89 -36.72
CA ASP A 362 -27.94 -4.39 -37.44
C ASP A 362 -26.77 -4.22 -36.47
N ALA A 363 -25.67 -4.91 -36.78
CA ALA A 363 -24.47 -4.99 -35.96
C ALA A 363 -23.38 -4.09 -36.56
N TYR A 364 -22.72 -3.30 -35.72
CA TYR A 364 -21.72 -2.32 -36.12
C TYR A 364 -20.45 -2.45 -35.27
N SER A 365 -19.31 -2.11 -35.87
CA SER A 365 -18.15 -1.66 -35.12
C SER A 365 -18.11 -0.13 -35.12
N VAL A 366 -17.53 0.45 -34.08
CA VAL A 366 -17.38 1.90 -33.92
C VAL A 366 -15.93 2.21 -33.61
N ASP A 367 -15.33 3.10 -34.39
CA ASP A 367 -14.04 3.70 -34.06
C ASP A 367 -14.26 4.70 -32.92
N VAL A 368 -13.71 4.41 -31.75
CA VAL A 368 -13.97 5.17 -30.50
C VAL A 368 -13.43 6.60 -30.58
N ALA A 369 -12.34 6.84 -31.30
CA ALA A 369 -11.72 8.15 -31.41
C ALA A 369 -12.50 9.11 -32.31
N THR A 370 -13.13 8.56 -33.36
CA THR A 370 -13.83 9.34 -34.39
C THR A 370 -15.34 9.22 -34.32
N GLY A 371 -15.87 8.26 -33.58
CA GLY A 371 -17.30 7.92 -33.50
C GLY A 371 -17.86 7.35 -34.81
N ALA A 372 -16.99 6.84 -35.69
CA ALA A 372 -17.41 6.33 -37.00
C ALA A 372 -17.95 4.91 -36.90
N TYR A 373 -19.23 4.73 -37.25
CA TYR A 373 -19.87 3.43 -37.33
C TYR A 373 -19.55 2.72 -38.65
N THR A 374 -19.27 1.43 -38.59
CA THR A 374 -19.11 0.53 -39.74
C THR A 374 -20.09 -0.62 -39.61
N LEU A 375 -21.03 -0.75 -40.55
CA LEU A 375 -21.99 -1.87 -40.57
C LEU A 375 -21.25 -3.18 -40.86
N LEU A 376 -21.40 -4.14 -39.96
CA LEU A 376 -20.83 -5.49 -40.08
C LEU A 376 -21.83 -6.45 -40.72
N GLY A 377 -23.11 -6.33 -40.37
CA GLY A 377 -24.18 -7.16 -40.91
C GLY A 377 -25.42 -7.14 -40.02
N ASN A 378 -26.22 -8.22 -40.07
CA ASN A 378 -27.46 -8.32 -39.29
C ASN A 378 -27.48 -9.62 -38.47
N MET A 379 -27.76 -9.49 -37.17
CA MET A 379 -28.00 -10.54 -36.19
C MET A 379 -29.41 -10.34 -35.61
N PRO A 380 -30.45 -10.97 -36.19
CA PRO A 380 -31.83 -10.72 -35.81
C PRO A 380 -32.11 -10.95 -34.32
N GLY A 381 -32.77 -9.99 -33.67
CA GLY A 381 -33.22 -10.06 -32.28
C GLY A 381 -33.63 -8.69 -31.76
N ASP A 382 -34.48 -8.65 -30.72
CA ASP A 382 -34.79 -7.41 -30.01
C ASP A 382 -33.78 -7.22 -28.86
N TRP A 383 -32.57 -6.80 -29.22
CA TRP A 383 -31.45 -6.64 -28.30
C TRP A 383 -31.64 -5.39 -27.43
N THR A 384 -31.39 -5.55 -26.13
CA THR A 384 -31.67 -4.51 -25.10
C THR A 384 -30.48 -4.18 -24.21
N ALA A 385 -29.44 -5.03 -24.25
CA ALA A 385 -28.19 -4.84 -23.55
C ALA A 385 -27.12 -5.75 -24.16
N GLY A 386 -25.85 -5.37 -24.04
CA GLY A 386 -24.73 -6.23 -24.37
C GLY A 386 -23.44 -5.76 -23.72
N GLU A 387 -22.59 -6.71 -23.36
CA GLU A 387 -21.36 -6.45 -22.61
C GLU A 387 -20.30 -7.53 -22.92
N PHE A 388 -19.04 -7.13 -22.96
CA PHE A 388 -17.94 -8.09 -23.03
C PHE A 388 -17.62 -8.65 -21.65
N ASP A 389 -17.40 -9.96 -21.57
CA ASP A 389 -16.63 -10.52 -20.47
C ASP A 389 -15.16 -10.17 -20.65
N HIS A 390 -14.65 -9.26 -19.82
CA HIS A 390 -13.26 -8.79 -19.85
C HIS A 390 -12.22 -9.91 -19.69
N ALA A 391 -12.57 -11.03 -19.05
CA ALA A 391 -11.63 -12.13 -18.85
C ALA A 391 -11.48 -13.00 -20.10
N THR A 392 -12.54 -13.14 -20.89
CA THR A 392 -12.59 -14.09 -22.02
C THR A 392 -12.71 -13.43 -23.38
N GLY A 393 -13.10 -12.16 -23.45
CA GLY A 393 -13.43 -11.46 -24.69
C GLY A 393 -14.76 -11.91 -25.32
N THR A 394 -15.58 -12.68 -24.59
CA THR A 394 -16.89 -13.14 -25.10
C THR A 394 -17.92 -12.03 -24.97
N TYR A 395 -18.64 -11.71 -26.04
CA TYR A 395 -19.74 -10.74 -25.98
C TYR A 395 -21.06 -11.41 -25.62
N TYR A 396 -21.64 -10.99 -24.51
CA TYR A 396 -22.95 -11.45 -24.06
C TYR A 396 -24.00 -10.38 -24.34
N ALA A 397 -25.18 -10.77 -24.78
CA ALA A 397 -26.29 -9.85 -25.04
C ALA A 397 -27.60 -10.37 -24.47
N ILE A 398 -28.49 -9.45 -24.12
CA ILE A 398 -29.85 -9.77 -23.69
C ILE A 398 -30.82 -9.32 -24.78
N GLY A 399 -31.57 -10.26 -25.33
CA GLY A 399 -32.63 -10.01 -26.31
C GLY A 399 -33.81 -10.95 -26.09
N ASP A 400 -35.03 -10.47 -26.30
CA ASP A 400 -36.27 -11.24 -26.08
C ASP A 400 -36.36 -11.90 -24.68
N SER A 401 -35.82 -11.23 -23.64
CA SER A 401 -35.69 -11.75 -22.26
C SER A 401 -34.74 -12.95 -22.08
N ASN A 402 -33.91 -13.28 -23.08
CA ASN A 402 -32.92 -14.35 -23.01
C ASN A 402 -31.49 -13.79 -23.09
N LEU A 403 -30.56 -14.47 -22.43
CA LEU A 403 -29.13 -14.25 -22.59
C LEU A 403 -28.63 -15.03 -23.81
N ALA A 404 -27.87 -14.38 -24.68
CA ALA A 404 -27.20 -14.98 -25.83
C ALA A 404 -25.72 -14.59 -25.86
N VAL A 405 -24.92 -15.37 -26.57
CA VAL A 405 -23.57 -14.98 -26.99
C VAL A 405 -23.63 -14.46 -28.41
N LEU A 406 -23.08 -13.27 -28.64
CA LEU A 406 -22.95 -12.71 -29.99
C LEU A 406 -21.51 -12.87 -30.49
N ASP A 407 -21.39 -13.26 -31.75
CA ASP A 407 -20.13 -13.27 -32.48
C ASP A 407 -20.23 -12.27 -33.63
N PHE A 408 -19.57 -11.12 -33.48
CA PHE A 408 -19.57 -10.05 -34.49
C PHE A 408 -18.75 -10.41 -35.74
N GLY A 409 -17.83 -11.37 -35.65
CA GLY A 409 -17.05 -11.86 -36.80
C GLY A 409 -17.84 -12.87 -37.64
N ALA A 410 -18.62 -13.74 -36.99
CA ALA A 410 -19.49 -14.70 -37.66
C ALA A 410 -20.89 -14.17 -37.95
N LEU A 411 -21.28 -13.06 -37.32
CA LEU A 411 -22.63 -12.48 -37.34
C LEU A 411 -23.70 -13.49 -36.89
N THR A 412 -23.47 -14.11 -35.73
CA THR A 412 -24.38 -15.11 -35.16
C THR A 412 -24.68 -14.85 -33.69
N ALA A 413 -25.89 -15.24 -33.26
CA ALA A 413 -26.31 -15.27 -31.87
C ALA A 413 -26.60 -16.72 -31.44
N THR A 414 -26.10 -17.14 -30.27
CA THR A 414 -26.29 -18.51 -29.73
C THR A 414 -26.74 -18.54 -28.29
#